data_AF-A0A529SV42-F1
#
_entry.id   AF-A0A529SV42-F1
#
_cell.length_a   1.000
_cell.length_b   1.000
_cell.length_c   1.000
_cell.angle_alpha   90.00
_cell.angle_beta   90.00
_cell.angle_gamma   90.00
#
_symmetry.space_group_name_H-M   'P 1'
#
loop_
_entity.id
_entity.type
_entity.pdbx_description
1 polymer ?
#
loop_
_entity_poly.entity_id
_entity_poly.type
_entity_poly.pdbx_seq_one_letter_code
_entity_poly.pdbx_strand_id
1 'polypeptide(L)' 'MIEAEIFRALADPTRRAVYERLTASEMSVSELRAGMSVSQPAVSQHLAVLRGAG' A
#
# COMPACT_ATOMS: atom_id res chain seq x y z
N MET A 1 -2.22 -14.77 -14.62
CA MET A 1 -0.91 -14.44 -14.02
C MET A 1 -0.94 -13.11 -13.25
N ILE A 2 -1.62 -12.06 -13.73
CA ILE A 2 -1.76 -10.76 -13.03
C ILE A 2 -2.54 -10.88 -11.71
N GLU A 3 -3.64 -11.64 -11.69
CA GLU A 3 -4.47 -11.80 -10.48
C GLU A 3 -3.68 -12.37 -9.30
N ALA A 4 -2.76 -13.31 -9.56
CA ALA A 4 -1.91 -13.90 -8.53
C ALA A 4 -0.94 -12.87 -7.93
N GLU A 5 -0.46 -11.88 -8.70
CA GLU A 5 0.37 -10.78 -8.20
C GLU A 5 -0.46 -9.79 -7.37
N ILE A 6 -1.69 -9.47 -7.80
CA ILE A 6 -2.61 -8.60 -7.05
C ILE A 6 -2.93 -9.23 -5.69
N PHE A 7 -3.35 -10.50 -5.67
CA PHE A 7 -3.67 -11.18 -4.41
C PHE A 7 -2.45 -11.30 -3.49
N ARG A 8 -1.24 -11.50 -4.04
CA ARG A 8 0.01 -11.51 -3.26
C ARG A 8 0.38 -10.13 -2.73
N ALA A 9 0.13 -9.07 -3.50
CA ALA A 9 0.33 -7.70 -3.06
C ALA A 9 -0.63 -7.36 -1.91
N LEU A 10 -1.92 -7.71 -2.01
CA LEU A 10 -2.93 -7.43 -0.99
C LEU A 10 -2.89 -8.36 0.23
N ALA A 11 -2.15 -9.48 0.14
CA ALA A 11 -2.00 -10.42 1.25
C ALA A 11 -1.30 -9.80 2.48
N ASP A 12 -0.43 -8.81 2.27
CA ASP A 12 0.24 -8.09 3.36
C ASP A 12 -0.71 -7.05 4.00
N PRO A 13 -0.88 -7.08 5.34
CA PRO A 13 -1.83 -6.22 6.02
C PRO A 13 -1.48 -4.73 5.92
N THR A 14 -0.19 -4.39 5.83
CA THR A 14 0.26 -3.00 5.68
C THR A 14 -0.08 -2.49 4.28
N ARG A 15 0.19 -3.27 3.23
CA ARG A 15 -0.19 -2.93 1.86
C ARG A 15 -1.69 -2.80 1.71
N ARG A 16 -2.48 -3.69 2.33
CA ARG A 16 -3.94 -3.61 2.33
C ARG A 16 -4.44 -2.33 3.00
N ALA A 17 -3.90 -1.97 4.17
CA ALA A 17 -4.26 -0.74 4.84
C ALA A 17 -3.90 0.51 4.03
N VAL A 18 -2.75 0.51 3.33
CA VAL A 18 -2.38 1.60 2.40
C VAL A 18 -3.37 1.70 1.25
N TYR A 19 -3.74 0.56 0.65
CA TYR A 19 -4.73 0.50 -0.43
C TYR A 19 -6.10 1.03 0.02
N GLU A 20 -6.61 0.56 1.16
CA GLU A 20 -7.89 0.98 1.74
C GLU A 20 -7.95 2.48 2.07
N ARG A 21 -6.82 3.08 2.46
CA ARG A 21 -6.75 4.54 2.67
C ARG A 21 -6.83 5.30 1.34
N LEU A 22 -6.13 4.83 0.31
CA LEU A 22 -6.15 5.45 -1.02
C LEU A 22 -7.48 5.32 -1.73
N THR A 23 -8.27 4.27 -1.44
CA THR A 23 -9.64 4.16 -1.99
C THR A 23 -10.61 5.15 -1.35
N ALA A 24 -10.32 5.66 -0.15
CA ALA A 24 -11.12 6.67 0.51
C ALA A 24 -10.85 8.09 -0.01
N SER A 25 -9.58 8.43 -0.27
CA SER A 25 -9.19 9.70 -0.89
C SER A 25 -7.75 9.68 -1.42
N GLU A 26 -7.40 10.66 -2.25
CA GLU A 26 -5.99 10.94 -2.54
C GLU A 26 -5.26 11.35 -1.24
N MET A 27 -4.05 10.84 -1.06
CA MET A 27 -3.23 11.07 0.14
C MET A 27 -1.74 11.10 -0.23
N SER A 28 -0.99 11.98 0.43
CA SER A 28 0.47 11.96 0.43
C SER A 28 1.03 10.78 1.25
N VAL A 29 2.31 10.44 1.03
CA VAL A 29 2.99 9.37 1.79
C VAL A 29 3.00 9.68 3.30
N SER A 30 3.12 10.95 3.67
CA SER A 30 3.08 11.40 5.06
C SER A 30 1.73 11.14 5.73
N GLU A 31 0.63 11.42 5.00
CA GLU A 31 -0.74 11.16 5.46
C GLU A 31 -1.03 9.66 5.53
N LEU A 32 -0.60 8.90 4.52
CA LEU A 32 -0.72 7.43 4.53
C LEU A 32 -0.03 6.82 5.74
N ARG A 33 1.17 7.29 6.07
CA ARG A 33 1.92 6.82 7.24
C ARG A 33 1.23 7.15 8.57
N ALA A 34 0.41 8.21 8.64
CA ALA A 34 -0.14 8.68 9.90
C ALA A 34 -0.91 7.56 10.65
N GLY A 35 -0.51 7.27 11.89
CA GLY A 35 -1.11 6.20 12.70
C GLY A 35 -0.71 4.77 12.31
N MET A 36 0.24 4.59 11.37
CA MET A 36 0.85 3.30 11.09
C MET A 36 2.16 3.13 11.88
N SER A 37 2.51 1.89 12.24
CA SER A 37 3.76 1.54 12.93
C SER A 37 4.98 1.43 11.99
N VAL A 38 4.83 1.81 10.72
CA VAL A 38 5.89 1.69 9.70
C VAL A 38 6.55 3.02 9.39
N SER A 39 7.79 2.95 8.89
CA SER A 39 8.54 4.12 8.47
C SER A 39 8.00 4.66 7.13
N GLN A 40 8.27 5.93 6.84
CA GLN A 40 7.89 6.53 5.55
C GLN A 40 8.52 5.79 4.35
N PRO A 41 9.82 5.40 4.37
CA PRO A 41 10.39 4.60 3.29
C PRO A 41 9.69 3.24 3.10
N ALA A 42 9.25 2.60 4.18
CA ALA A 42 8.48 1.36 4.09
C ALA A 42 7.13 1.57 3.40
N VAL A 43 6.43 2.68 3.70
CA VAL A 43 5.19 3.04 2.97
C VAL A 43 5.47 3.24 1.48
N SER A 44 6.55 3.94 1.11
CA SER A 44 6.94 4.11 -0.30
C SER A 44 7.24 2.77 -0.99
N GLN A 45 7.92 1.84 -0.30
CA GLN A 45 8.18 0.50 -0.82
C GLN A 45 6.88 -0.29 -1.03
N HIS A 46 5.95 -0.23 -0.08
CA HIS A 46 4.64 -0.84 -0.21
C HIS A 46 3.84 -0.29 -1.39
N LEU A 47 3.87 1.03 -1.61
CA LEU A 47 3.26 1.67 -2.78
C LEU A 47 3.89 1.20 -4.09
N ALA A 48 5.21 1.02 -4.14
CA ALA A 48 5.90 0.50 -5.32
C ALA A 48 5.46 -0.93 -5.66
N VAL A 49 5.31 -1.79 -4.65
CA VAL A 49 4.80 -3.17 -4.84
C VAL A 49 3.36 -3.15 -5.34
N LEU A 50 2.49 -2.33 -4.74
CA LEU A 50 1.09 -2.20 -5.17
C LEU A 50 1.01 -1.74 -6.63
N ARG A 51 1.75 -0.69 -7.00
CA ARG A 51 1.81 -0.17 -8.38
C ARG A 51 2.34 -1.20 -9.38
N GLY A 52 3.28 -2.05 -8.96
CA GLY A 52 3.82 -3.12 -9.80
C GLY A 52 2.84 -4.28 -10.03
N ALA A 53 1.84 -4.45 -9.16
CA ALA A 53 0.87 -5.53 -9.25
C ALA A 53 -0.32 -5.21 -10.18
N GLY A 54 -0.62 -3.92 -10.40
CA GLY A 54 -1.72 -3.47 -11.26
C GLY A 54 -2.22 -2.08 -10.87
#